data_AF-A0A831RTT9-F1
#
_entry.id   AF-A0A831RTT9-F1
#
_cell.length_a   1.000
_cell.length_b   1.000
_cell.length_c   1.000
_cell.angle_alpha   90.00
_cell.angle_beta   90.00
_cell.angle_gamma   90.00
#
_symmetry.space_group_name_H-M   'P 1'
#
loop_
_entity.id
_entity.type
_entity.pdbx_description
1 polymer ?
#
loop_
_entity_poly.entity_id
_entity_poly.type
_entity_poly.pdbx_seq_one_letter_code
_entity_poly.pdbx_strand_id
1 'polypeptide(L)'
;METSDKDTPAISFELFPPKTEKGMEKLKTVVGELNHLNPEYFSVTYGAGGSTQERTFATVDWLREQGIDTAPHLSCIGTDKEEILEILT
;
A
#
# COMPACT_ATOMS: atom_id res chain seq x y z
N MET A 1 -24.75 -24.43 -9.54
CA MET A 1 -24.59 -23.76 -10.85
C MET A 1 -23.85 -22.48 -10.53
N GLU A 2 -22.53 -22.57 -10.41
CA GLU A 2 -21.69 -21.42 -10.10
C GLU A 2 -21.51 -20.64 -11.39
N THR A 3 -22.15 -19.47 -11.47
CA THR A 3 -21.85 -18.50 -12.51
C THR A 3 -20.45 -17.98 -12.21
N SER A 4 -19.47 -18.46 -12.96
CA SER A 4 -18.13 -17.89 -12.97
C SER A 4 -18.26 -16.40 -13.30
N ASP A 5 -18.02 -15.52 -12.32
CA ASP A 5 -17.84 -14.07 -12.51
C ASP A 5 -16.61 -13.84 -13.41
N LYS A 6 -16.76 -14.03 -14.72
CA LYS A 6 -15.67 -14.00 -15.70
C LYS A 6 -15.57 -12.71 -16.50
N ASP A 7 -16.44 -11.74 -16.23
CA ASP A 7 -16.54 -10.51 -17.03
C ASP A 7 -16.12 -9.22 -16.30
N THR A 8 -15.79 -9.27 -14.99
CA THR A 8 -15.26 -8.10 -14.28
C THR A 8 -13.74 -8.24 -14.14
N PRO A 9 -12.93 -7.34 -14.76
CA PRO A 9 -11.49 -7.38 -14.58
C PRO A 9 -11.12 -7.11 -13.12
N ALA A 10 -10.18 -7.89 -12.57
CA ALA A 10 -9.59 -7.61 -11.28
C ALA A 10 -8.88 -6.26 -11.31
N ILE A 11 -9.04 -5.46 -10.25
CA ILE A 11 -8.45 -4.14 -10.12
C ILE A 11 -7.63 -4.04 -8.83
N SER A 12 -6.63 -3.16 -8.86
CA SER A 12 -5.83 -2.76 -7.71
C SER A 12 -5.50 -1.28 -7.79
N PHE A 13 -5.19 -0.64 -6.66
CA PHE A 13 -4.82 0.77 -6.62
C PHE A 13 -3.43 0.96 -6.02
N GLU A 14 -2.67 1.92 -6.55
CA GLU A 14 -1.35 2.29 -6.04
C GLU A 14 -1.42 3.62 -5.27
N LEU A 15 -0.83 3.63 -4.08
CA LEU A 15 -0.82 4.77 -3.17
C LEU A 15 0.58 5.35 -3.00
N PHE A 16 0.62 6.67 -2.82
CA PHE A 16 1.82 7.41 -2.46
C PHE A 16 1.71 7.91 -1.02
N PRO A 17 2.59 7.47 -0.09
CA PRO A 17 2.57 7.89 1.29
C PRO A 17 2.62 9.42 1.44
N PRO A 18 1.59 10.05 2.04
CA PRO A 18 1.55 11.51 2.16
C PRO A 18 2.64 12.06 3.08
N LYS A 19 3.12 13.27 2.78
CA LYS A 19 4.15 13.93 3.60
C LYS A 19 3.60 14.65 4.84
N THR A 20 2.28 14.77 4.96
CA THR A 20 1.61 15.57 5.99
C THR A 20 0.43 14.81 6.59
N GLU A 21 0.07 15.14 7.84
CA GLU A 21 -1.09 14.56 8.53
C GLU A 21 -2.40 14.81 7.77
N LYS A 22 -2.62 16.04 7.30
CA LYS A 22 -3.77 16.37 6.43
C LYS A 22 -3.79 15.53 5.14
N GLY A 23 -2.61 15.23 4.59
CA GLY A 23 -2.49 14.33 3.44
C GLY A 23 -2.88 12.90 3.79
N MET A 24 -2.51 12.43 4.98
CA MET A 24 -2.92 11.13 5.51
C MET A 24 -4.42 11.05 5.73
N GLU A 25 -5.05 12.06 6.32
CA GLU A 25 -6.52 12.12 6.47
C GLU A 25 -7.22 12.00 5.10
N LYS A 26 -6.74 12.76 4.10
CA LYS A 26 -7.26 12.68 2.74
C LYS A 26 -7.07 11.30 2.13
N LEU A 27 -5.90 10.67 2.33
CA LEU A 27 -5.62 9.32 1.86
C LEU A 27 -6.63 8.33 2.44
N LYS A 28 -6.89 8.39 3.75
CA LYS A 28 -7.86 7.51 4.43
C LYS A 28 -9.26 7.64 3.84
N THR A 29 -9.72 8.86 3.56
CA THR A 29 -11.00 9.09 2.88
C THR A 29 -11.03 8.45 1.49
N VAL A 30 -10.01 8.68 0.67
CA VAL A 30 -9.95 8.15 -0.70
C VAL A 30 -9.86 6.62 -0.71
N VAL A 31 -9.08 6.02 0.19
CA VAL A 31 -9.02 4.56 0.34
C VAL A 31 -10.40 4.02 0.69
N GLY A 32 -11.12 4.65 1.62
CA GLY A 32 -12.50 4.26 1.94
C GLY A 32 -13.43 4.29 0.73
N GLU A 33 -13.32 5.33 -0.12
CA GLU A 33 -14.11 5.42 -1.36
C GLU A 33 -13.73 4.34 -2.37
N LEU A 34 -12.43 4.12 -2.60
CA LEU A 34 -11.92 3.14 -3.57
C LEU A 34 -12.16 1.69 -3.14
N ASN A 35 -12.17 1.41 -1.83
CA ASN A 35 -12.38 0.05 -1.31
C ASN A 35 -13.79 -0.48 -1.62
N HIS A 36 -14.77 0.40 -1.85
CA HIS A 36 -16.11 -0.01 -2.31
C HIS A 36 -16.09 -0.63 -3.72
N LEU A 37 -15.02 -0.45 -4.49
CA LEU A 37 -14.85 -1.06 -5.81
C LEU A 37 -14.30 -2.49 -5.73
N ASN A 38 -14.14 -3.04 -4.52
CA ASN A 38 -13.62 -4.39 -4.26
C ASN A 38 -12.31 -4.69 -5.00
N PRO A 39 -11.25 -3.87 -4.81
CA PRO A 39 -9.94 -4.18 -5.36
C PRO A 39 -9.35 -5.41 -4.70
N GLU A 40 -8.53 -6.15 -5.44
CA GLU A 40 -7.80 -7.31 -4.89
C GLU A 40 -6.80 -6.89 -3.82
N TYR A 41 -6.14 -5.74 -4.00
CA TYR A 41 -5.20 -5.18 -3.04
C TYR A 41 -4.92 -3.70 -3.32
N PHE A 42 -4.26 -3.05 -2.35
CA PHE A 42 -3.60 -1.75 -2.54
C PHE A 42 -2.08 -1.93 -2.52
N SER A 43 -1.37 -1.36 -3.49
CA SER A 43 0.09 -1.22 -3.40
C SER A 43 0.47 0.11 -2.76
N VAL A 44 1.57 0.12 -2.01
CA VAL A 44 2.11 1.34 -1.39
C VAL A 44 3.53 1.56 -1.89
N THR A 45 3.76 2.70 -2.54
CA THR A 45 5.07 3.04 -3.09
C THR A 45 6.13 3.24 -2.00
N TYR A 46 7.39 2.94 -2.35
CA TYR A 46 8.54 3.09 -1.46
C TYR A 46 9.28 4.38 -1.79
N GLY A 47 9.65 5.15 -0.77
CA GLY A 47 10.42 6.38 -0.93
C GLY A 47 11.76 6.14 -1.60
N ALA A 48 12.05 6.87 -2.69
CA ALA A 48 13.37 6.86 -3.29
C ALA A 48 14.44 7.31 -2.26
N GLY A 49 15.47 6.48 -2.05
CA GLY A 49 16.58 6.75 -1.13
C GLY A 49 16.19 6.77 0.35
N GLY A 50 15.16 6.01 0.77
CA GLY A 50 14.82 5.81 2.20
C GLY A 50 14.10 6.98 2.88
N SER A 51 14.07 8.17 2.27
CA SER A 51 13.52 9.41 2.87
C SER A 51 12.03 9.37 3.25
N THR A 52 11.26 8.38 2.79
CA THR A 52 9.86 8.17 3.17
C THR A 52 9.53 6.71 3.52
N GLN A 53 10.53 5.93 3.94
CA GLN A 53 10.34 4.54 4.36
C GLN A 53 9.36 4.43 5.53
N GLU A 54 9.53 5.25 6.59
CA GLU A 54 8.62 5.30 7.74
C GLU A 54 7.17 5.54 7.34
N ARG A 55 6.95 6.42 6.35
CA ARG A 55 5.59 6.73 5.86
C ARG A 55 4.99 5.58 5.05
N THR A 56 5.85 4.84 4.35
CA THR A 56 5.46 3.62 3.63
C THR A 56 4.93 2.61 4.64
N PHE A 57 5.71 2.32 5.68
CA PHE A 57 5.31 1.40 6.75
C PHE A 57 4.04 1.86 7.46
N ALA A 58 3.97 3.12 7.90
CA ALA A 58 2.77 3.64 8.55
C ALA A 58 1.50 3.56 7.67
N THR A 59 1.64 3.73 6.35
CA THR A 59 0.51 3.58 5.42
C THR A 59 0.10 2.10 5.28
N VAL A 60 1.08 1.20 5.16
CA VAL A 60 0.87 -0.24 5.05
C VAL A 60 0.23 -0.81 6.30
N ASP A 61 0.74 -0.45 7.48
CA ASP A 61 0.21 -0.89 8.77
C ASP A 61 -1.24 -0.43 8.92
N TRP A 62 -1.53 0.83 8.62
CA TRP A 62 -2.89 1.35 8.68
C TRP A 62 -3.86 0.58 7.76
N LEU A 63 -3.46 0.27 6.52
CA LEU A 63 -4.30 -0.52 5.59
C LEU A 63 -4.56 -1.93 6.13
N ARG A 64 -3.52 -2.60 6.65
CA ARG A 64 -3.62 -3.95 7.22
C ARG A 64 -4.52 -3.97 8.46
N GLU A 65 -4.48 -2.94 9.29
CA GLU A 65 -5.39 -2.78 10.42
C GLU A 65 -6.87 -2.66 9.99
N GLN A 66 -7.14 -2.19 8.76
CA GLN A 66 -8.49 -2.18 8.19
C GLN A 66 -8.89 -3.52 7.56
N GLY A 67 -8.02 -4.53 7.56
CA GLY A 67 -8.23 -5.81 6.88
C GLY A 67 -8.09 -5.75 5.36
N ILE A 68 -7.36 -4.76 4.84
CA ILE A 68 -7.13 -4.59 3.40
C ILE A 68 -5.84 -5.30 2.99
N ASP A 69 -5.92 -6.18 2.00
CA ASP A 69 -4.74 -6.80 1.39
C ASP A 69 -3.83 -5.74 0.77
N THR A 70 -2.55 -5.79 1.14
CA THR A 70 -1.60 -4.71 0.87
C THR A 70 -0.27 -5.24 0.35
N ALA A 71 0.22 -4.64 -0.75
CA ALA A 71 1.50 -4.95 -1.36
C ALA A 71 2.50 -3.78 -1.15
N PRO A 72 3.36 -3.82 -0.13
CA PRO A 72 4.39 -2.80 0.07
C PRO A 72 5.47 -2.90 -1.02
N HIS A 73 5.80 -1.77 -1.65
CA HIS A 73 6.99 -1.70 -2.49
C HIS A 73 8.25 -1.67 -1.61
N LEU A 74 9.36 -2.17 -2.14
CA LEU A 74 10.67 -2.13 -1.50
C LEU A 74 11.72 -1.88 -2.59
N SER A 75 12.56 -0.85 -2.39
CA SER A 75 13.70 -0.57 -3.27
C SER A 75 15.00 -0.94 -2.56
N CYS A 76 15.96 -1.47 -3.30
CA CYS A 76 17.30 -1.80 -2.78
C CYS A 76 18.32 -0.70 -3.07
N ILE A 77 17.93 0.38 -3.76
CA ILE A 77 18.85 1.47 -4.09
C ILE A 77 19.11 2.32 -2.86
N GLY A 78 20.36 2.33 -2.39
CA GLY A 78 20.79 3.10 -1.22
C GLY A 78 20.48 2.42 0.12
N THR A 79 20.31 1.10 0.10
CA THR A 79 20.06 0.27 1.30
C THR A 79 20.99 -0.94 1.24
N ASP A 80 21.66 -1.24 2.36
CA ASP A 80 22.54 -2.39 2.47
C ASP A 80 21.74 -3.68 2.71
N LYS A 81 22.40 -4.84 2.51
CA LYS A 81 21.74 -6.15 2.62
C LYS A 81 21.13 -6.37 4.00
N GLU A 82 21.84 -5.97 5.05
CA GLU A 82 21.42 -6.10 6.44
C GLU A 82 20.14 -5.31 6.72
N GLU A 83 20.03 -4.09 6.18
CA GLU A 83 18.83 -3.26 6.31
C GLU A 83 17.62 -3.86 5.58
N ILE A 84 17.83 -4.45 4.39
CA ILE A 84 16.76 -5.17 3.67
C ILE A 84 16.26 -6.36 4.49
N LEU A 85 17.18 -7.11 5.12
CA LEU A 85 16.81 -8.25 5.95
C LEU A 85 16.00 -7.81 7.18
N GLU A 86 16.37 -6.70 7.82
CA GLU A 86 15.63 -6.14 8.94
C GLU A 86 14.18 -5.78 8.56
N ILE A 87 13.96 -5.25 7.36
CA ILE A 87 12.60 -4.92 6.86
C ILE A 87 11.75 -6.17 6.62
N LEU A 88 12.36 -7.30 6.25
CA LEU A 88 11.67 -8.52 5.84
C LEU A 88 11.40 -9.52 6.98
N THR A 89 11.89 -9.25 8.20
CA THR A 89 11.83 -10.17 9.35
C THR A 89 10.80 -9.71 10.37
#